data_AF-A0A7V9QZ33-F1
#
_entry.id   AF-A0A7V9QZ33-F1
#
_cell.length_a   1.000
_cell.length_b   1.000
_cell.length_c   1.000
_cell.angle_alpha   90.00
_cell.angle_beta   90.00
_cell.angle_gamma   90.00
#
_symmetry.space_group_name_H-M   'P 1'
#
loop_
_entity.id
_entity.type
_entity.pdbx_description
1 polymer ?
#
loop_
_entity_poly.entity_id
_entity_poly.type
_entity_poly.pdbx_seq_one_letter_code
_entity_poly.pdbx_strand_id
1 'polypeptide(L)'
;MPAADDKQLRTELPELDGDDLKRLSILKAGIHLEQGSVYVDLNDRQRGPFKAIGGQEASEDTRYVAKRDTDYEMWDRLVGQGRAAGVERPGEHG
;
A
#
# COMPACT_ATOMS: atom_id res chain seq x y z
N MET A 1 15.01 -7.46 5.36
CA MET A 1 15.40 -6.28 6.15
C MET A 1 14.13 -5.64 6.72
N PRO A 2 14.14 -5.04 7.91
CA PRO A 2 12.96 -4.34 8.43
C PRO A 2 12.67 -3.08 7.60
N ALA A 3 11.39 -2.78 7.40
CA ALA A 3 10.93 -1.62 6.63
C ALA A 3 11.50 -0.28 7.15
N ALA A 4 11.77 -0.19 8.46
CA ALA A 4 12.23 1.05 9.11
C ALA A 4 13.67 1.47 8.75
N ASP A 5 14.53 0.55 8.30
CA ASP A 5 15.90 0.88 7.88
C ASP A 5 15.97 1.36 6.43
N ASP A 6 14.87 1.23 5.70
CA ASP A 6 14.81 1.52 4.28
C ASP A 6 14.72 3.03 4.04
N LYS A 7 15.78 3.59 3.46
CA LYS A 7 15.87 5.04 3.15
C LYS A 7 14.92 5.47 2.04
N GLN A 8 14.48 4.54 1.20
CA GLN A 8 13.53 4.84 0.15
C GLN A 8 12.13 4.97 0.74
N LEU A 9 11.71 4.03 1.60
CA LEU A 9 10.43 4.09 2.30
C LEU A 9 10.23 5.39 3.09
N ARG A 10 11.22 5.83 3.87
CA ARG A 10 11.12 7.10 4.62
C ARG A 10 11.00 8.33 3.71
N THR A 11 11.43 8.22 2.46
CA THR A 11 11.36 9.30 1.46
C THR A 11 9.99 9.30 0.79
N GLU A 12 9.44 8.12 0.48
CA GLU A 12 8.11 7.94 -0.13
C GLU A 12 6.96 8.09 0.88
N LEU A 13 7.25 7.91 2.18
CA LEU A 13 6.31 8.00 3.30
C LEU A 13 6.81 9.01 4.35
N PRO A 14 7.00 10.30 4.00
CA PRO A 14 7.49 11.30 4.96
C PRO A 14 6.49 11.56 6.09
N GLU A 15 5.23 11.13 5.94
CA GLU A 15 4.18 11.25 6.95
C GLU A 15 4.21 10.14 8.02
N LEU A 16 4.98 9.06 7.80
CA LEU A 16 5.07 7.94 8.72
C LEU A 16 6.41 8.00 9.45
N ASP A 17 6.34 8.03 10.77
CA ASP A 17 7.52 7.93 11.60
C ASP A 17 8.09 6.50 11.59
N GLY A 18 9.34 6.34 12.03
CA GLY A 18 10.01 5.03 12.06
C GLY A 18 9.28 3.96 12.86
N ASP A 19 8.42 4.34 13.82
CA ASP A 19 7.58 3.40 14.57
C ASP A 19 6.36 2.94 13.74
N ASP A 20 5.73 3.85 12.98
CA ASP A 20 4.65 3.51 12.05
C ASP A 20 5.15 2.59 10.93
N LEU A 21 6.35 2.86 10.39
CA LEU A 21 6.98 1.98 9.39
C LEU A 21 7.20 0.55 9.91
N LYS A 22 7.47 0.38 11.21
CA LYS A 22 7.61 -0.96 11.83
C LYS A 22 6.28 -1.69 11.98
N ARG A 23 5.17 -0.96 12.06
CA ARG A 23 3.81 -1.52 12.14
C ARG A 23 3.29 -1.98 10.79
N LEU A 24 3.89 -1.51 9.68
CA LEU A 24 3.52 -1.95 8.34
C LEU A 24 3.88 -3.42 8.11
N SER A 25 2.87 -4.23 7.83
CA SER A 25 3.03 -5.62 7.43
C SER A 25 3.38 -5.71 5.94
N ILE A 26 4.63 -5.37 5.61
CA ILE A 26 5.15 -5.52 4.24
C ILE A 26 5.36 -7.00 3.92
N LEU A 27 4.80 -7.46 2.80
CA LEU A 27 4.98 -8.82 2.31
C LEU A 27 6.46 -9.09 2.01
N LYS A 28 6.93 -10.27 2.43
CA LYS A 28 8.28 -10.75 2.07
C LYS A 28 8.31 -11.15 0.60
N ALA A 29 9.47 -10.98 -0.03
CA ALA A 29 9.71 -11.49 -1.37
C ALA A 29 9.45 -13.02 -1.43
N GLY A 30 8.92 -13.49 -2.56
CA GLY A 30 8.51 -14.89 -2.76
C GLY A 30 7.12 -15.23 -2.22
N ILE A 31 6.43 -14.30 -1.54
CA ILE A 31 5.06 -14.53 -1.09
C ILE A 31 4.09 -14.28 -2.24
N HIS A 32 3.29 -15.30 -2.56
CA HIS A 32 2.19 -15.18 -3.51
C HIS A 32 1.07 -14.31 -2.95
N LEU A 33 0.60 -13.36 -3.76
CA LEU A 33 -0.54 -12.54 -3.41
C LEU A 33 -1.81 -13.39 -3.49
N GLU A 34 -2.62 -13.28 -2.45
CA GLU A 34 -3.88 -14.01 -2.36
C GLU A 34 -4.89 -13.42 -3.35
N GLN A 35 -5.42 -14.25 -4.24
CA GLN A 35 -6.43 -13.81 -5.20
C GLN A 35 -7.65 -13.25 -4.46
N GLY A 36 -8.11 -12.09 -4.90
CA GLY A 36 -9.25 -11.41 -4.32
C GLY A 36 -8.90 -10.45 -3.18
N SER A 37 -7.70 -10.56 -2.60
CA SER A 37 -7.21 -9.62 -1.59
C SER A 37 -6.77 -8.30 -2.21
N VAL A 38 -6.85 -7.23 -1.43
CA VAL A 38 -6.47 -5.86 -1.84
C VAL A 38 -5.11 -5.52 -1.25
N TYR A 39 -4.25 -4.98 -2.10
CA TYR A 39 -2.88 -4.62 -1.77
C TYR A 39 -2.60 -3.18 -2.19
N VAL A 40 -1.65 -2.54 -1.53
CA VAL A 40 -1.09 -1.24 -1.94
C VAL A 40 0.41 -1.40 -2.12
N ASP A 41 0.96 -0.77 -3.16
CA ASP A 41 2.40 -0.69 -3.38
C ASP A 41 2.94 0.57 -2.70
N LEU A 42 3.80 0.40 -1.71
CA LEU A 42 4.42 1.54 -1.01
C LEU A 42 5.46 2.26 -1.88
N ASN A 43 5.93 1.63 -2.96
CA ASN A 43 6.81 2.27 -3.93
C ASN A 43 6.07 3.17 -4.92
N ASP A 44 4.76 2.94 -5.11
CA ASP A 44 3.94 3.68 -6.04
C ASP A 44 2.53 3.84 -5.48
N ARG A 45 2.40 4.74 -4.50
CA ARG A 45 1.11 5.05 -3.86
C ARG A 45 0.15 5.76 -4.80
N GLN A 46 0.65 6.42 -5.84
CA GLN A 46 -0.16 7.10 -6.84
C GLN A 46 -0.97 6.11 -7.66
N ARG A 47 -0.45 4.90 -7.91
CA ARG A 47 -1.21 3.79 -8.52
C ARG A 47 -2.42 3.36 -7.68
N GLY A 48 -2.38 3.65 -6.38
CA GLY A 48 -3.44 3.33 -5.44
C GLY A 48 -3.56 1.83 -5.14
N PRO A 49 -4.57 1.45 -4.33
CA PRO A 49 -4.79 0.06 -3.99
C PRO A 49 -5.27 -0.74 -5.20
N PHE A 50 -4.71 -1.94 -5.38
CA PHE A 50 -5.09 -2.88 -6.43
C PHE A 50 -5.57 -4.20 -5.83
N LYS A 51 -6.48 -4.88 -6.55
CA LYS A 51 -6.94 -6.21 -6.18
C LYS A 51 -6.08 -7.26 -6.88
N ALA A 52 -5.56 -8.22 -6.13
CA ALA A 52 -4.80 -9.32 -6.71
C ALA A 52 -5.73 -10.25 -7.48
N ILE A 53 -5.33 -10.61 -8.70
CA ILE A 53 -6.08 -11.48 -9.61
C ILE A 53 -5.56 -12.93 -9.62
N GLY A 54 -4.53 -13.23 -8.82
CA GLY A 54 -3.89 -14.55 -8.75
C GLY A 54 -2.68 -14.67 -9.67
N GLY A 55 -1.70 -15.50 -9.29
CA GLY A 55 -0.43 -15.68 -10.02
C GLY A 55 0.56 -14.52 -9.86
N GLN A 56 0.27 -13.56 -8.99
CA GLN A 56 1.16 -12.46 -8.65
C GLN A 56 1.98 -12.83 -7.41
N GLU A 57 3.23 -12.41 -7.37
CA GLU A 57 4.15 -12.66 -6.26
C GLU A 57 4.84 -11.34 -5.86
N ALA A 58 5.07 -11.16 -4.56
CA ALA A 58 5.90 -10.07 -4.06
C ALA A 58 7.36 -10.33 -4.45
N SER A 59 8.00 -9.40 -5.14
CA SER A 59 9.43 -9.43 -5.49
C SER A 59 10.25 -8.64 -4.47
N GLU A 60 11.58 -8.79 -4.49
CA GLU A 60 12.51 -8.06 -3.61
C GLU A 60 12.41 -6.54 -3.79
N ASP A 61 12.06 -6.09 -5.00
CA ASP A 61 11.86 -4.67 -5.31
C ASP A 61 10.47 -4.14 -4.96
N THR A 62 9.52 -5.01 -4.54
CA THR A 62 8.15 -4.60 -4.23
C THR A 62 7.92 -4.47 -2.75
N ARG A 63 7.11 -3.48 -2.36
CA ARG A 63 6.75 -3.24 -0.97
C ARG A 63 5.24 -3.28 -0.83
N TYR A 64 4.67 -4.47 -0.97
CA TYR A 64 3.23 -4.67 -0.90
C TYR A 64 2.74 -4.80 0.53
N VAL A 65 1.67 -4.08 0.84
CA VAL A 65 0.94 -4.18 2.10
C VAL A 65 -0.47 -4.66 1.82
N ALA A 66 -0.90 -5.70 2.54
CA ALA A 66 -2.24 -6.25 2.42
C ALA A 66 -3.23 -5.47 3.29
N LYS A 67 -4.39 -5.12 2.73
CA LYS A 67 -5.46 -4.44 3.49
C LYS A 67 -5.93 -5.24 4.70
N ARG A 68 -5.98 -6.56 4.57
CA ARG A 68 -6.43 -7.49 5.62
C ARG A 68 -5.50 -7.56 6.82
N ASP A 69 -4.20 -7.32 6.61
CA ASP A 69 -3.17 -7.41 7.64
C ASP A 69 -2.74 -6.01 8.13
N THR A 70 -3.55 -4.99 7.80
CA THR A 70 -3.32 -3.58 8.13
C THR A 70 -4.57 -3.00 8.77
N ASP A 71 -4.41 -2.37 9.92
CA ASP A 71 -5.52 -1.70 10.61
C ASP A 71 -6.12 -0.58 9.75
N TYR A 72 -7.41 -0.31 9.96
CA TYR A 72 -8.17 0.65 9.17
C TYR A 72 -7.53 2.06 9.13
N GLU A 73 -7.08 2.56 10.28
CA GLU A 73 -6.45 3.89 10.36
C GLU A 73 -5.13 3.96 9.59
N MET A 74 -4.32 2.89 9.66
CA MET A 74 -3.08 2.79 8.92
C MET A 74 -3.36 2.66 7.42
N TRP A 75 -4.35 1.83 7.04
CA TRP A 75 -4.75 1.67 5.66
C TRP A 75 -5.24 2.99 5.05
N ASP A 76 -6.08 3.74 5.78
CA ASP A 76 -6.57 5.05 5.33
C ASP A 76 -5.43 6.06 5.12
N ARG A 77 -4.42 6.07 5.98
CA ARG A 77 -3.21 6.88 5.75
C ARG A 77 -2.46 6.47 4.48
N LEU A 78 -2.28 5.17 4.25
CA LEU A 78 -1.57 4.65 3.08
C LEU A 78 -2.26 5.01 1.76
N VAL A 79 -3.59 4.86 1.68
CA VAL A 79 -4.37 5.04 0.43
C VAL A 79 -5.04 6.41 0.31
N GLY A 80 -5.26 7.11 1.42
CA GLY A 80 -6.03 8.35 1.50
C GLY A 80 -5.43 9.50 0.70
N GLN A 81 -4.10 9.50 0.51
CA GLN A 81 -3.42 10.48 -0.34
C GLN A 81 -3.46 10.13 -1.84
N GLY A 82 -3.63 8.85 -2.20
CA GLY A 82 -3.85 8.43 -3.59
C GLY A 82 -5.25 8.81 -4.11
N ARG A 83 -6.17 9.17 -3.20
CA ARG A 83 -7.55 9.56 -3.55
C ARG A 83 -7.69 11.00 -4.06
N ALA A 84 -6.60 11.77 -4.09
CA ALA A 84 -6.59 13.11 -4.70
C ALA A 84 -6.55 13.09 -6.23
N ALA A 85 -6.28 11.94 -6.87
CA ALA A 85 -6.33 11.78 -8.32
C ALA A 85 -7.51 10.87 -8.72
N GLY A 86 -8.71 11.45 -8.90
CA GLY A 86 -9.76 10.80 -9.69
C GLY A 86 -11.01 10.30 -8.95
N VAL A 87 -11.47 10.96 -7.88
CA VAL A 87 -12.92 10.95 -7.57
C VAL A 87 -13.54 12.23 -8.14
N GLU A 88 -13.51 12.33 -9.47
CA GLU A 88 -14.61 13.00 -10.17
C GLU A 88 -15.82 12.07 -9.99
N ARG A 89 -16.76 12.47 -9.12
CA ARG A 89 -18.11 11.90 -9.15
C ARG A 89 -18.82 12.59 -10.31
N PRO A 90 -19.17 11.91 -11.41
CA PRO A 90 -19.94 12.55 -12.46
C PRO A 90 -21.36 12.80 -11.94
N GLY A 91 -21.73 14.09 -11.89
CA GLY A 91 -23.08 14.64 -12.03
C GLY A 91 -24.23 13.93 -11.34
N GLU A 92 -24.65 14.45 -10.18
CA GLU A 92 -26.06 14.45 -9.83
C GLU A 92 -26.75 15.48 -10.72
N HIS A 93 -27.31 15.04 -11.84
CA HIS A 93 -28.31 15.80 -12.59
C HIS A 93 -29.66 15.66 -11.87
N GLY A 94 -30.18 16.77 -11.37
CA GLY A 94 -31.55 16.95 -10.89
C GLY A 94 -31.94 18.41 -11.02
#